data_AF-A0A9N8WI18-F1
#
_entry.id   AF-A0A9N8WI18-F1
#
_cell.length_a   1.000
_cell.length_b   1.000
_cell.length_c   1.000
_cell.angle_alpha   90.00
_cell.angle_beta   90.00
_cell.angle_gamma   90.00
#
_symmetry.space_group_name_H-M   'P 1'
#
loop_
_entity.id
_entity.type
_entity.pdbx_description
1 polymer ?
#
loop_
_entity_poly.entity_id
_entity_poly.type
_entity_poly.pdbx_seq_one_letter_code
_entity_poly.pdbx_strand_id
1 'polypeptide(L)'
;MSDENFTESRPPSYGSIGSTSDYNTLIIEYLITTPFIILTLISFILLLYAWPTTADGTAEHYKWDILILGATGWCAVFLVRKPTFFIFSKLISLKVSTSSILTLFFIGFIEELVRMGWLYYFVGEVDKFLMAYWLGLGWATGEAIFFIIQNFIELRWYKDDLEMDGSRYVEERSEIEEILGRPLTKISAWWGVMWRFSWIMIHIGFSCWIASISLLVYPAALIHGLLLVVWGYCLPSFGIPATSYGTLLISMTIFLIGLALFGQIV
;
A
#
# COMPACT_ATOMS: atom_id res chain seq x y z
N MET A 1 4.30 -23.33 27.93
CA MET A 1 2.86 -22.99 27.89
C MET A 1 2.64 -22.00 29.01
N SER A 2 2.79 -20.72 28.67
CA SER A 2 2.60 -19.56 29.52
C SER A 2 2.36 -18.42 28.54
N ASP A 3 1.11 -17.95 28.48
CA ASP A 3 0.69 -16.79 27.71
C ASP A 3 1.35 -15.55 28.33
N GLU A 4 2.56 -15.23 27.89
CA GLU A 4 3.16 -13.94 28.17
C GLU A 4 2.50 -12.90 27.25
N ASN A 5 1.38 -12.38 27.77
CA ASN A 5 0.96 -10.99 27.72
C ASN A 5 1.27 -10.22 26.43
N PHE A 6 0.36 -10.35 25.47
CA PHE A 6 0.14 -9.43 24.36
C PHE A 6 -0.29 -7.99 24.80
N THR A 7 -0.24 -7.71 26.11
CA THR A 7 -0.83 -6.53 26.75
C THR A 7 0.20 -5.49 27.19
N GLU A 8 1.49 -5.84 27.34
CA GLU A 8 2.44 -5.00 28.09
C GLU A 8 3.16 -3.91 27.27
N SER A 9 2.88 -3.78 25.97
CA SER A 9 3.46 -2.71 25.14
C SER A 9 2.46 -2.03 24.21
N ARG A 10 1.16 -2.14 24.52
CA ARG A 10 0.16 -1.34 23.81
C ARG A 10 0.42 0.15 24.13
N PRO A 11 0.70 1.01 23.14
CA PRO A 11 0.51 2.44 23.37
C PRO A 11 -0.94 2.64 23.87
N PRO A 12 -1.21 3.61 24.75
CA PRO A 12 -2.53 3.81 25.31
C PRO A 12 -3.53 3.82 24.16
N SER A 13 -4.54 2.95 24.21
CA SER A 13 -5.69 3.07 23.31
C SER A 13 -6.25 4.47 23.56
N TYR A 14 -6.08 5.35 22.58
CA TYR A 14 -6.64 6.68 22.66
C TYR A 14 -8.15 6.55 22.90
N GLY A 15 -8.58 6.89 24.11
CA GLY A 15 -9.96 7.20 24.47
C GLY A 15 -10.90 6.01 24.64
N SER A 16 -11.25 5.72 25.89
CA SER A 16 -12.52 5.10 26.26
C SER A 16 -13.70 5.96 25.77
N ILE A 17 -14.73 5.28 25.26
CA ILE A 17 -16.07 5.79 24.90
C ILE A 17 -16.06 6.73 23.68
N GLY A 18 -16.14 6.13 22.49
CA GLY A 18 -16.60 6.86 21.31
C GLY A 18 -18.05 7.30 21.53
N SER A 19 -18.37 8.53 21.21
CA SER A 19 -19.77 8.94 21.12
C SER A 19 -20.34 8.50 19.77
N THR A 20 -21.67 8.42 19.64
CA THR A 20 -22.33 8.25 18.33
C THR A 20 -21.94 9.35 17.33
N SER A 21 -21.54 10.53 17.82
CA SER A 21 -20.99 11.62 17.00
C SER A 21 -19.65 11.24 16.33
N ASP A 22 -18.83 10.42 16.99
CA ASP A 22 -17.53 9.99 16.45
C ASP A 22 -17.71 8.91 15.37
N TYR A 23 -18.73 8.05 15.51
CA TYR A 23 -19.09 7.07 14.48
C TYR A 23 -19.59 7.74 13.20
N ASN A 24 -20.53 8.68 13.31
CA ASN A 24 -21.06 9.40 12.15
C ASN A 24 -19.97 10.19 11.43
N THR A 25 -19.04 10.80 12.17
CA THR A 25 -17.86 11.45 11.60
C THR A 25 -17.02 10.46 10.81
N LEU A 26 -16.75 9.27 11.37
CA LEU A 26 -15.95 8.24 10.71
C LEU A 26 -16.62 7.68 9.44
N ILE A 27 -17.95 7.45 9.47
CA ILE A 27 -18.71 7.08 8.27
C ILE A 27 -18.51 8.13 7.18
N ILE A 28 -18.74 9.40 7.51
CA ILE A 28 -18.67 10.50 6.55
C ILE A 28 -17.25 10.58 5.99
N GLU A 29 -16.22 10.45 6.83
CA GLU A 29 -14.84 10.43 6.39
C GLU A 29 -14.58 9.31 5.37
N TYR A 30 -15.00 8.07 5.64
CA TYR A 30 -14.78 6.97 4.72
C TYR A 30 -15.59 7.10 3.42
N LEU A 31 -16.86 7.53 3.52
CA LEU A 31 -17.71 7.80 2.35
C LEU A 31 -17.13 8.92 1.46
N ILE A 32 -16.49 9.92 2.04
CA ILE A 32 -15.80 10.97 1.30
C ILE A 32 -14.49 10.44 0.72
N THR A 33 -13.71 9.67 1.48
CA THR A 33 -12.39 9.18 1.07
C THR A 33 -12.47 8.28 -0.17
N THR A 34 -13.44 7.36 -0.22
CA THR A 34 -13.58 6.38 -1.31
C THR A 34 -13.65 7.00 -2.71
N PRO A 35 -14.56 7.95 -3.03
CA PRO A 35 -14.61 8.56 -4.36
C PRO A 35 -13.33 9.34 -4.67
N PHE A 36 -12.68 9.98 -3.69
CA PHE A 36 -11.41 10.65 -3.92
C PHE A 36 -10.29 9.66 -4.26
N ILE A 37 -10.23 8.48 -3.65
CA ILE A 37 -9.29 7.41 -4.04
C ILE A 37 -9.54 6.92 -5.47
N ILE A 38 -10.81 6.79 -5.87
CA ILE A 38 -11.15 6.40 -7.24
C ILE A 38 -10.73 7.50 -8.22
N LEU A 39 -10.99 8.76 -7.87
CA LEU A 39 -10.58 9.91 -8.68
C LEU A 39 -9.06 10.03 -8.81
N THR A 40 -8.28 9.68 -7.77
CA THR A 40 -6.81 9.64 -7.91
C THR A 40 -6.39 8.58 -8.92
N LEU A 41 -6.91 7.35 -8.85
CA LEU A 41 -6.63 6.32 -9.87
C LEU A 41 -6.98 6.80 -11.29
N ILE A 42 -8.17 7.38 -11.46
CA ILE A 42 -8.62 7.94 -12.75
C ILE A 42 -7.66 9.04 -13.22
N SER A 43 -7.19 9.92 -12.32
CA SER A 43 -6.25 10.98 -12.70
C SER A 43 -4.93 10.45 -13.27
N PHE A 44 -4.41 9.34 -12.74
CA PHE A 44 -3.21 8.68 -13.30
C PHE A 44 -3.50 7.97 -14.64
N ILE A 45 -4.70 7.42 -14.84
CA ILE A 45 -5.13 6.92 -16.16
C ILE A 45 -5.18 8.07 -17.16
N LEU A 46 -5.79 9.21 -16.78
CA LEU A 46 -5.89 10.39 -17.64
C LEU A 46 -4.52 11.00 -17.95
N LEU A 47 -3.56 10.86 -17.03
CA LEU A 47 -2.21 11.36 -17.22
C LEU A 47 -1.49 10.66 -18.39
N LEU A 48 -1.83 9.41 -18.72
CA LEU A 48 -1.29 8.71 -19.89
C LEU A 48 -1.62 9.41 -21.22
N TYR A 49 -2.67 10.25 -21.27
CA TYR A 49 -3.01 11.03 -22.47
C TYR A 49 -2.12 12.25 -22.65
N ALA A 50 -1.33 12.63 -21.64
CA ALA A 50 -0.36 13.71 -21.75
C ALA A 50 0.90 13.30 -22.54
N TRP A 51 1.12 12.00 -22.75
CA TRP A 51 2.32 11.47 -23.39
C TRP A 51 2.02 10.72 -24.68
N PRO A 52 2.82 10.92 -25.74
CA PRO A 52 2.70 10.14 -26.97
C PRO A 52 3.09 8.69 -26.71
N THR A 53 2.14 7.77 -26.88
CA THR A 53 2.34 6.33 -26.64
C THR A 53 3.07 5.62 -27.79
N THR A 54 3.02 6.15 -29.02
CA THR A 54 3.83 5.71 -30.18
C THR A 54 4.08 6.84 -31.17
N ALA A 55 5.12 6.69 -32.01
CA ALA A 55 5.46 7.61 -33.09
C ALA A 55 4.39 7.70 -34.19
N ASP A 56 3.49 6.71 -34.26
CA ASP A 56 2.58 6.50 -35.40
C ASP A 56 1.13 6.90 -35.07
N GLY A 57 0.84 7.27 -33.82
CA GLY A 57 -0.48 7.75 -33.37
C GLY A 57 -1.60 6.69 -33.35
N THR A 58 -1.28 5.42 -33.61
CA THR A 58 -2.25 4.31 -33.73
C THR A 58 -2.26 3.36 -32.54
N ALA A 59 -1.43 3.58 -31.51
CA ALA A 59 -1.34 2.65 -30.39
C ALA A 59 -2.56 2.71 -29.46
N GLU A 60 -3.06 1.54 -29.10
CA GLU A 60 -4.02 1.39 -28.02
C GLU A 60 -3.39 1.89 -26.70
N HIS A 61 -3.96 2.96 -26.14
CA HIS A 61 -3.56 3.51 -24.85
C HIS A 61 -3.90 2.59 -23.66
N TYR A 62 -4.68 1.54 -23.88
CA TYR A 62 -5.24 0.70 -22.83
C TYR A 62 -4.55 -0.65 -22.79
N LYS A 63 -4.07 -1.04 -21.61
CA LYS A 63 -3.52 -2.38 -21.34
C LYS A 63 -4.21 -2.98 -20.10
N TRP A 64 -5.51 -3.24 -20.22
CA TRP A 64 -6.34 -3.74 -19.11
C TRP A 64 -5.92 -5.12 -18.60
N ASP A 65 -5.42 -5.97 -19.49
CA ASP A 65 -4.78 -7.24 -19.18
C ASP A 65 -3.58 -7.05 -18.25
N ILE A 66 -2.72 -6.07 -18.54
CA ILE A 66 -1.56 -5.73 -17.70
C ILE A 66 -1.98 -5.08 -16.39
N LEU A 67 -3.05 -4.29 -16.37
CA LEU A 67 -3.64 -3.78 -15.12
C LEU A 67 -4.09 -4.92 -14.20
N ILE A 68 -4.82 -5.89 -14.74
CA ILE A 68 -5.27 -7.06 -13.98
C ILE A 68 -4.05 -7.85 -13.49
N LEU A 69 -3.04 -8.05 -14.35
CA LEU A 69 -1.79 -8.72 -13.96
C LEU A 69 -1.12 -8.02 -12.77
N GLY A 70 -1.04 -6.68 -12.78
CA GLY A 70 -0.51 -5.90 -11.66
C GLY A 70 -1.28 -6.12 -10.36
N ALA A 71 -2.62 -6.11 -10.42
CA ALA A 71 -3.47 -6.36 -9.27
C ALA A 71 -3.28 -7.79 -8.72
N THR A 72 -3.14 -8.79 -9.59
CA THR A 72 -2.87 -10.17 -9.16
C THR A 72 -1.50 -10.30 -8.49
N GLY A 73 -0.49 -9.56 -8.95
CA GLY A 73 0.83 -9.50 -8.33
C GLY A 73 0.75 -8.98 -6.90
N TRP A 74 0.04 -7.87 -6.69
CA TRP A 74 -0.20 -7.34 -5.34
C TRP A 74 -0.94 -8.35 -4.45
N CYS A 75 -2.02 -8.97 -4.92
CA CYS A 75 -2.77 -9.97 -4.16
C CYS A 75 -1.90 -11.18 -3.76
N ALA A 76 -1.06 -11.67 -4.68
CA ALA A 76 -0.16 -12.79 -4.41
C ALA A 76 0.82 -12.47 -3.27
N VAL A 77 1.40 -11.27 -3.27
CA VAL A 77 2.32 -10.86 -2.21
C VAL A 77 1.60 -10.60 -0.90
N PHE A 78 0.38 -10.04 -0.95
CA PHE A 78 -0.44 -9.83 0.22
C PHE A 78 -0.73 -11.14 0.98
N LEU A 79 -1.00 -12.24 0.25
CA LEU A 79 -1.21 -13.57 0.84
C LEU A 79 0.01 -14.12 1.57
N VAL A 80 1.22 -13.73 1.16
CA VAL A 80 2.48 -14.20 1.77
C VAL A 80 2.81 -13.45 3.07
N ARG A 81 2.18 -12.30 3.31
CA ARG A 81 2.46 -11.42 4.47
C ARG A 81 2.28 -12.12 5.82
N LYS A 82 1.15 -12.82 6.03
CA LYS A 82 0.89 -13.59 7.27
C LYS A 82 1.85 -14.78 7.43
N PRO A 83 2.09 -15.63 6.41
CA PRO A 83 3.15 -16.63 6.45
C PRO A 83 4.53 -16.07 6.83
N THR A 84 4.93 -14.94 6.25
CA THR A 84 6.20 -14.28 6.59
C THR A 84 6.26 -13.86 8.06
N PHE A 85 5.18 -13.27 8.58
CA PHE A 85 5.08 -12.94 10.01
C PHE A 85 5.14 -14.17 10.90
N PHE A 86 4.45 -15.24 10.54
CA PHE A 86 4.47 -16.51 11.27
C PHE A 86 5.88 -17.11 11.31
N ILE A 87 6.63 -17.06 10.21
CA ILE A 87 8.02 -17.53 10.15
C ILE A 87 8.88 -16.76 11.17
N PHE A 88 8.83 -15.43 11.17
CA PHE A 88 9.65 -14.64 12.11
C PHE A 88 9.22 -14.80 13.57
N SER A 89 7.92 -14.80 13.84
CA SER A 89 7.38 -14.81 15.20
C SER A 89 7.38 -16.20 15.85
N LYS A 90 7.09 -17.26 15.09
CA LYS A 90 6.93 -18.62 15.63
C LYS A 90 8.09 -19.54 15.29
N LEU A 91 8.59 -19.52 14.05
CA LEU A 91 9.69 -20.43 13.67
C LEU A 91 11.04 -19.90 14.16
N ILE A 92 11.30 -18.62 13.99
CA ILE A 92 12.55 -17.97 14.46
C ILE A 92 12.40 -17.46 15.90
N SER A 93 11.17 -17.43 16.43
CA SER A 93 10.88 -17.02 17.82
C SER A 93 11.35 -15.60 18.16
N LEU A 94 11.27 -14.67 17.20
CA LEU A 94 11.59 -13.27 17.44
C LEU A 94 10.47 -12.56 18.20
N LYS A 95 10.81 -11.42 18.84
CA LYS A 95 9.81 -10.54 19.45
C LYS A 95 8.79 -10.09 18.41
N VAL A 96 7.53 -9.90 18.82
CA VAL A 96 6.43 -9.50 17.92
C VAL A 96 6.74 -8.21 17.14
N SER A 97 7.31 -7.21 17.82
CA SER A 97 7.70 -5.94 17.19
C SER A 97 8.79 -6.13 16.13
N THR A 98 9.84 -6.90 16.46
CA THR A 98 10.91 -7.22 15.50
C THR A 98 10.39 -8.05 14.33
N SER A 99 9.52 -9.03 14.59
CA SER A 99 8.91 -9.87 13.56
C SER A 99 8.10 -9.04 12.58
N SER A 100 7.30 -8.10 13.10
CA SER A 100 6.49 -7.18 12.29
C SER A 100 7.35 -6.26 11.42
N ILE A 101 8.41 -5.65 11.99
CA ILE A 101 9.35 -4.80 11.23
C ILE A 101 10.02 -5.61 10.11
N LEU A 102 10.51 -6.81 10.43
CA LEU A 102 11.14 -7.68 9.43
C LEU A 102 10.13 -8.11 8.37
N THR A 103 8.91 -8.47 8.73
CA THR A 103 7.85 -8.79 7.77
C THR A 103 7.61 -7.64 6.80
N LEU A 104 7.40 -6.42 7.30
CA LEU A 104 7.18 -5.24 6.45
C LEU A 104 8.36 -4.99 5.51
N PHE A 105 9.58 -5.10 6.03
CA PHE A 105 10.78 -4.93 5.23
C PHE A 105 10.90 -6.00 4.13
N PHE A 106 10.80 -7.28 4.50
CA PHE A 106 10.91 -8.41 3.56
C PHE A 106 9.78 -8.43 2.54
N ILE A 107 8.57 -8.00 2.91
CA ILE A 107 7.45 -7.93 1.98
C ILE A 107 7.71 -6.89 0.90
N GLY A 108 8.33 -5.74 1.23
CA GLY A 108 8.78 -4.79 0.22
C GLY A 108 9.73 -5.44 -0.81
N PHE A 109 10.62 -6.33 -0.37
CA PHE A 109 11.48 -7.10 -1.29
C PHE A 109 10.70 -8.08 -2.15
N ILE A 110 9.79 -8.85 -1.54
CA ILE A 110 8.97 -9.82 -2.26
C ILE A 110 8.09 -9.10 -3.29
N GLU A 111 7.54 -7.94 -2.96
CA GLU A 111 6.76 -7.11 -3.89
C GLU A 111 7.56 -6.76 -5.14
N GLU A 112 8.80 -6.29 -5.00
CA GLU A 112 9.63 -5.92 -6.15
C GLU A 112 10.12 -7.13 -6.94
N LEU A 113 10.37 -8.27 -6.29
CA LEU A 113 10.75 -9.50 -7.00
C LEU A 113 9.60 -10.05 -7.84
N VAL A 114 8.37 -10.07 -7.30
CA VAL A 114 7.19 -10.48 -8.06
C VAL A 114 6.93 -9.51 -9.21
N ARG A 115 7.07 -8.19 -8.97
CA ARG A 115 6.94 -7.17 -10.02
C ARG A 115 7.96 -7.35 -11.13
N MET A 116 9.23 -7.58 -10.79
CA MET A 116 10.26 -7.89 -11.77
C MET A 116 9.94 -9.15 -12.56
N GLY A 117 9.42 -10.19 -11.91
CA GLY A 117 8.93 -11.38 -12.58
C GLY A 117 7.84 -11.05 -13.61
N TRP A 118 6.83 -10.29 -13.23
CA TRP A 118 5.74 -9.89 -14.15
C TRP A 118 6.24 -9.04 -15.32
N LEU A 119 7.12 -8.08 -15.05
CA LEU A 119 7.75 -7.28 -16.10
C LEU A 119 8.59 -8.15 -17.05
N TYR A 120 9.39 -9.08 -16.53
CA TYR A 120 10.25 -9.92 -17.36
C TYR A 120 9.46 -10.91 -18.23
N TYR A 121 8.40 -11.51 -17.69
CA TYR A 121 7.64 -12.56 -18.39
C TYR A 121 6.54 -12.03 -19.31
N PHE A 122 5.91 -10.91 -18.97
CA PHE A 122 4.70 -10.43 -19.66
C PHE A 122 4.88 -9.08 -20.35
N VAL A 123 5.90 -8.28 -20.00
CA VAL A 123 6.14 -7.00 -20.66
C VAL A 123 7.18 -7.17 -21.75
N GLY A 124 6.73 -7.04 -23.00
CA GLY A 124 7.59 -7.06 -24.18
C GLY A 124 8.38 -5.76 -24.37
N GLU A 125 9.26 -5.74 -25.36
CA GLU A 125 10.05 -4.53 -25.71
C GLU A 125 9.21 -3.44 -26.41
N VAL A 126 8.09 -3.83 -27.03
CA VAL A 126 7.13 -2.89 -27.64
C VAL A 126 6.25 -2.30 -26.54
N ASP A 127 6.04 -0.99 -26.56
CA ASP A 127 5.24 -0.24 -25.57
C ASP A 127 5.69 -0.46 -24.12
N LYS A 128 6.97 -0.77 -23.89
CA LYS A 128 7.53 -1.15 -22.58
C LYS A 128 7.16 -0.16 -21.46
N PHE A 129 7.21 1.14 -21.76
CA PHE A 129 6.78 2.20 -20.83
C PHE A 129 5.30 2.05 -20.44
N LEU A 130 4.42 1.95 -21.44
CA LEU A 130 2.97 1.89 -21.25
C LEU A 130 2.59 0.63 -20.47
N MET A 131 3.16 -0.52 -20.80
CA MET A 131 2.94 -1.77 -20.07
C MET A 131 3.43 -1.66 -18.61
N ALA A 132 4.62 -1.13 -18.36
CA ALA A 132 5.13 -0.94 -17.01
C ALA A 132 4.24 0.02 -16.19
N TYR A 133 3.75 1.09 -16.82
CA TYR A 133 2.83 2.04 -16.19
C TYR A 133 1.52 1.37 -15.79
N TRP A 134 0.88 0.64 -16.71
CA TRP A 134 -0.36 -0.08 -16.43
C TRP A 134 -0.17 -1.18 -15.37
N LEU A 135 0.98 -1.85 -15.34
CA LEU A 135 1.30 -2.84 -14.31
C LEU A 135 1.35 -2.19 -12.92
N GLY A 136 2.08 -1.07 -12.80
CA GLY A 136 2.17 -0.32 -11.55
C GLY A 136 0.83 0.26 -11.10
N LEU A 137 0.02 0.74 -12.06
CA LEU A 137 -1.34 1.20 -11.78
C LEU A 137 -2.23 0.05 -11.30
N GLY A 138 -2.11 -1.15 -11.89
CA GLY A 138 -2.80 -2.35 -11.45
C GLY A 138 -2.43 -2.76 -10.03
N TRP A 139 -1.13 -2.69 -9.70
CA TRP A 139 -0.63 -2.93 -8.35
C TRP A 139 -1.28 -1.99 -7.33
N ALA A 140 -1.25 -0.68 -7.63
CA ALA A 140 -1.86 0.34 -6.78
C ALA A 140 -3.39 0.21 -6.69
N THR A 141 -4.04 -0.26 -7.76
CA THR A 141 -5.49 -0.53 -7.79
C THR A 141 -5.86 -1.65 -6.82
N GLY A 142 -5.11 -2.76 -6.84
CA GLY A 142 -5.32 -3.87 -5.90
C GLY A 142 -5.21 -3.41 -4.45
N GLU A 143 -4.16 -2.64 -4.14
CA GLU A 143 -3.96 -2.09 -2.80
C GLU A 143 -5.06 -1.08 -2.41
N ALA A 144 -5.46 -0.20 -3.32
CA ALA A 144 -6.51 0.80 -3.07
C ALA A 144 -7.87 0.16 -2.78
N ILE A 145 -8.24 -0.91 -3.51
CA ILE A 145 -9.47 -1.66 -3.28
C ILE A 145 -9.44 -2.29 -1.88
N PHE A 146 -8.33 -2.95 -1.52
CA PHE A 146 -8.19 -3.54 -0.19
C PHE A 146 -8.28 -2.47 0.92
N PHE A 147 -7.64 -1.32 0.72
CA PHE A 147 -7.71 -0.21 1.66
C PHE A 147 -9.16 0.30 1.86
N ILE A 148 -9.93 0.43 0.78
CA ILE A 148 -11.34 0.82 0.87
C ILE A 148 -12.13 -0.22 1.67
N ILE A 149 -11.95 -1.52 1.36
CA ILE A 149 -12.60 -2.61 2.09
C ILE A 149 -12.22 -2.56 3.58
N GLN A 150 -10.94 -2.39 3.89
CA GLN A 150 -10.44 -2.31 5.26
C GLN A 150 -11.11 -1.17 6.04
N ASN A 151 -11.24 0.03 5.46
CA ASN A 151 -11.89 1.16 6.13
C ASN A 151 -13.36 0.83 6.50
N PHE A 152 -14.09 0.16 5.60
CA PHE A 152 -15.48 -0.23 5.91
C PHE A 152 -15.58 -1.38 6.93
N ILE A 153 -14.59 -2.27 6.98
CA ILE A 153 -14.49 -3.29 8.04
C ILE A 153 -14.23 -2.62 9.40
N GLU A 154 -13.31 -1.66 9.46
CA GLU A 154 -13.03 -0.89 10.68
C GLU A 154 -14.25 -0.14 11.21
N LEU A 155 -15.07 0.39 10.30
CA LEU A 155 -16.31 1.06 10.64
C LEU A 155 -17.33 0.12 11.32
N ARG A 156 -17.42 -1.12 10.84
CA ARG A 156 -18.29 -2.15 11.44
C ARG A 156 -17.87 -2.43 12.88
N TRP A 157 -16.57 -2.64 13.11
CA TRP A 157 -16.07 -2.88 14.46
C TRP A 157 -16.30 -1.69 15.39
N TYR A 158 -16.12 -0.46 14.89
CA TYR A 158 -16.36 0.73 15.69
C TYR A 158 -17.83 0.85 16.11
N LYS A 159 -18.78 0.53 15.23
CA LYS A 159 -20.21 0.50 15.57
C LYS A 159 -20.50 -0.53 16.66
N ASP A 160 -19.94 -1.72 16.53
CA ASP A 160 -20.24 -2.83 17.43
C ASP A 160 -19.58 -2.63 18.81
N ASP A 161 -18.41 -1.98 18.88
CA ASP A 161 -17.78 -1.56 20.15
C ASP A 161 -18.65 -0.56 20.93
N LEU A 162 -19.44 0.27 20.24
CA LEU A 162 -20.40 1.18 20.85
C LEU A 162 -21.67 0.47 21.35
N GLU A 163 -22.05 -0.63 20.70
CA GLU A 163 -23.32 -1.33 20.95
C GLU A 163 -23.18 -2.57 21.86
N MET A 164 -22.02 -3.24 21.90
CA MET A 164 -21.84 -4.55 22.56
C MET A 164 -20.45 -4.76 23.19
N ASP A 165 -20.18 -4.20 24.38
CA ASP A 165 -19.07 -4.53 25.32
C ASP A 165 -17.75 -5.10 24.72
N GLY A 166 -17.28 -4.50 23.62
CA GLY A 166 -15.94 -4.56 22.98
C GLY A 166 -15.22 -5.90 22.74
N SER A 167 -15.72 -7.04 23.24
CA SER A 167 -14.94 -8.28 23.37
C SER A 167 -14.97 -9.15 22.11
N ARG A 168 -16.00 -9.01 21.28
CA ARG A 168 -16.24 -9.89 20.12
C ARG A 168 -15.24 -9.70 18.98
N TYR A 169 -14.69 -8.50 18.83
CA TYR A 169 -13.87 -8.14 17.66
C TYR A 169 -12.39 -7.90 17.99
N VAL A 170 -11.98 -8.14 19.24
CA VAL A 170 -10.57 -8.10 19.63
C VAL A 170 -9.76 -9.12 18.83
N GLU A 171 -10.33 -10.30 18.58
CA GLU A 171 -9.69 -11.36 17.80
C GLU A 171 -9.62 -10.98 16.30
N GLU A 172 -10.73 -10.60 15.65
CA GLU A 172 -10.75 -10.18 14.24
C GLU A 172 -9.80 -9.00 13.98
N ARG A 173 -9.79 -8.01 14.87
CA ARG A 173 -8.86 -6.88 14.78
C ARG A 173 -7.41 -7.34 14.90
N SER A 174 -7.12 -8.22 15.86
CA SER A 174 -5.77 -8.75 16.04
C SER A 174 -5.29 -9.53 14.82
N GLU A 175 -6.18 -10.25 14.13
CA GLU A 175 -5.85 -10.96 12.90
C GLU A 175 -5.50 -9.99 11.75
N ILE A 176 -6.23 -8.89 11.59
CA ILE A 176 -5.91 -7.87 10.59
C ILE A 176 -4.60 -7.16 10.93
N GLU A 177 -4.38 -6.79 12.20
CA GLU A 177 -3.12 -6.18 12.63
C GLU A 177 -1.93 -7.12 12.42
N GLU A 178 -2.13 -8.44 12.64
CA GLU A 178 -1.15 -9.48 12.34
C GLU A 178 -0.86 -9.57 10.83
N ILE A 179 -1.92 -9.62 10.00
CA ILE A 179 -1.78 -9.63 8.54
C ILE A 179 -1.05 -8.38 8.08
N LEU A 180 -1.39 -7.20 8.60
CA LEU A 180 -0.78 -5.94 8.21
C LEU A 180 0.64 -5.76 8.79
N GLY A 181 1.00 -6.49 9.84
CA GLY A 181 2.25 -6.35 10.57
C GLY A 181 2.37 -5.03 11.32
N ARG A 182 1.25 -4.39 11.69
CA ARG A 182 1.22 -3.10 12.39
C ARG A 182 -0.14 -2.85 13.06
N PRO A 183 -0.20 -2.01 14.10
CA PRO A 183 -1.47 -1.60 14.68
C PRO A 183 -2.30 -0.77 13.69
N LEU A 184 -3.62 -0.89 13.78
CA LEU A 184 -4.53 -0.03 13.03
C LEU A 184 -4.50 1.38 13.64
N THR A 185 -4.18 2.37 12.81
CA THR A 185 -4.13 3.78 13.21
C THR A 185 -5.28 4.52 12.54
N LYS A 186 -6.00 5.34 13.30
CA LYS A 186 -7.04 6.21 12.73
C LYS A 186 -6.36 7.30 11.90
N ILE A 187 -6.66 7.30 10.60
CA ILE A 187 -6.15 8.27 9.64
C ILE A 187 -7.37 9.02 9.10
N SER A 188 -7.39 10.34 9.23
CA SER A 188 -8.49 11.14 8.68
C SER A 188 -8.56 11.00 7.16
N ALA A 189 -9.74 11.23 6.59
CA ALA A 189 -10.00 11.14 5.14
C ALA A 189 -8.91 11.76 4.24
N TRP A 190 -8.52 13.01 4.52
CA TRP A 190 -7.52 13.74 3.73
C TRP A 190 -6.18 13.00 3.63
N TRP A 191 -5.68 12.53 4.78
CA TRP A 191 -4.41 11.81 4.85
C TRP A 191 -4.50 10.44 4.18
N GLY A 192 -5.67 9.77 4.24
CA GLY A 192 -5.92 8.54 3.50
C GLY A 192 -5.80 8.74 1.98
N VAL A 193 -6.41 9.80 1.43
CA VAL A 193 -6.32 10.13 -0.01
C VAL A 193 -4.88 10.45 -0.41
N MET A 194 -4.20 11.33 0.34
CA MET A 194 -2.82 11.73 0.07
C MET A 194 -1.86 10.52 0.10
N TRP A 195 -2.11 9.59 1.01
CA TRP A 195 -1.36 8.36 1.10
C TRP A 195 -1.55 7.47 -0.13
N ARG A 196 -2.79 7.30 -0.60
CA ARG A 196 -3.08 6.54 -1.83
C ARG A 196 -2.45 7.19 -3.06
N PHE A 197 -2.52 8.52 -3.16
CA PHE A 197 -1.86 9.26 -4.23
C PHE A 197 -0.34 8.98 -4.28
N SER A 198 0.31 8.97 -3.11
CA SER A 198 1.74 8.66 -2.99
C SER A 198 2.07 7.22 -3.40
N TRP A 199 1.25 6.24 -3.00
CA TRP A 199 1.47 4.84 -3.35
C TRP A 199 1.25 4.55 -4.84
N ILE A 200 0.26 5.19 -5.48
CA ILE A 200 0.08 5.08 -6.93
C ILE A 200 1.37 5.52 -7.66
N MET A 201 1.94 6.66 -7.27
CA MET A 201 3.21 7.16 -7.82
C MET A 201 4.38 6.19 -7.60
N ILE A 202 4.48 5.60 -6.41
CA ILE A 202 5.53 4.62 -6.08
C ILE A 202 5.43 3.39 -6.98
N HIS A 203 4.25 2.78 -7.07
CA HIS A 203 4.10 1.53 -7.82
C HIS A 203 4.30 1.73 -9.31
N ILE A 204 3.81 2.84 -9.87
CA ILE A 204 4.10 3.21 -11.27
C ILE A 204 5.60 3.46 -11.45
N GLY A 205 6.20 4.30 -10.62
CA GLY A 205 7.60 4.68 -10.74
C GLY A 205 8.54 3.48 -10.64
N PHE A 206 8.37 2.61 -9.65
CA PHE A 206 9.17 1.37 -9.53
C PHE A 206 8.93 0.40 -10.68
N SER A 207 7.69 0.28 -11.19
CA SER A 207 7.44 -0.53 -12.39
C SER A 207 8.26 0.00 -13.57
N CYS A 208 8.29 1.32 -13.77
CA CYS A 208 9.11 1.95 -14.80
C CYS A 208 10.61 1.74 -14.55
N TRP A 209 11.09 1.87 -13.31
CA TRP A 209 12.51 1.65 -12.98
C TRP A 209 12.95 0.23 -13.39
N ILE A 210 12.21 -0.78 -12.94
CA ILE A 210 12.55 -2.18 -13.17
C ILE A 210 12.40 -2.55 -14.65
N ALA A 211 11.40 -2.01 -15.33
CA ALA A 211 11.20 -2.23 -16.77
C ALA A 211 12.31 -1.60 -17.61
N SER A 212 12.80 -0.41 -17.24
CA SER A 212 13.90 0.26 -17.92
C SER A 212 15.22 -0.48 -17.68
N ILE A 213 15.54 -0.77 -16.41
CA ILE A 213 16.77 -1.43 -16.00
C ILE A 213 16.44 -2.40 -14.85
N SER A 214 16.47 -3.71 -15.13
CA SER A 214 16.09 -4.73 -14.13
C SER A 214 16.93 -4.70 -12.85
N LEU A 215 18.18 -4.19 -12.92
CA LEU A 215 19.04 -3.99 -11.75
C LEU A 215 18.45 -3.00 -10.73
N LEU A 216 17.55 -2.11 -11.16
CA LEU A 216 16.87 -1.17 -10.27
C LEU A 216 15.85 -1.85 -9.34
N VAL A 217 15.62 -3.16 -9.48
CA VAL A 217 14.85 -3.95 -8.50
C VAL A 217 15.46 -3.88 -7.10
N TYR A 218 16.79 -3.84 -6.98
CA TYR A 218 17.46 -3.81 -5.67
C TYR A 218 17.22 -2.50 -4.91
N PRO A 219 17.47 -1.30 -5.50
CA PRO A 219 17.13 -0.05 -4.83
C PRO A 219 15.62 0.11 -4.66
N ALA A 220 14.79 -0.33 -5.61
CA ALA A 220 13.33 -0.32 -5.44
C ALA A 220 12.91 -1.14 -4.21
N ALA A 221 13.42 -2.37 -4.07
CA ALA A 221 13.10 -3.27 -2.96
C ALA A 221 13.51 -2.69 -1.62
N LEU A 222 14.71 -2.11 -1.55
CA LEU A 222 15.22 -1.46 -0.35
C LEU A 222 14.34 -0.27 0.05
N ILE A 223 14.05 0.65 -0.88
CA ILE A 223 13.24 1.84 -0.60
C ILE A 223 11.82 1.42 -0.23
N HIS A 224 11.23 0.47 -0.94
CA HIS A 224 9.87 -0.01 -0.65
C HIS A 224 9.77 -0.65 0.73
N GLY A 225 10.67 -1.58 1.06
CA GLY A 225 10.72 -2.21 2.37
C GLY A 225 10.89 -1.19 3.50
N LEU A 226 11.76 -0.19 3.31
CA LEU A 226 11.93 0.89 4.28
C LEU A 226 10.67 1.75 4.43
N LEU A 227 10.00 2.11 3.33
CA LEU A 227 8.76 2.89 3.37
C LEU A 227 7.65 2.13 4.10
N LEU A 228 7.51 0.83 3.88
CA LEU A 228 6.55 0.00 4.60
C LEU A 228 6.83 0.02 6.12
N VAL A 229 8.09 -0.11 6.52
CA VAL A 229 8.49 -0.01 7.94
C VAL A 229 8.22 1.37 8.51
N VAL A 230 8.59 2.44 7.81
CA VAL A 230 8.37 3.83 8.23
C VAL A 230 6.88 4.09 8.46
N TRP A 231 6.01 3.62 7.56
CA TRP A 231 4.57 3.75 7.72
C TRP A 231 3.98 2.84 8.81
N GLY A 232 4.62 1.70 9.11
CA GLY A 232 4.20 0.83 10.20
C GLY A 232 4.59 1.34 11.59
N TYR A 233 5.75 1.99 11.71
CA TYR A 233 6.39 2.21 13.01
C TYR A 233 6.84 3.64 13.29
N CYS A 234 7.06 4.46 12.27
CA CYS A 234 7.54 5.83 12.46
C CYS A 234 6.40 6.85 12.50
N LEU A 235 5.18 6.46 12.10
CA LEU A 235 3.99 7.31 12.15
C LEU A 235 3.66 7.84 13.57
N PRO A 236 3.78 7.03 14.65
CA PRO A 236 3.63 7.54 16.02
C PRO A 236 4.71 8.53 16.44
N SER A 237 5.92 8.42 15.90
CA SER A 237 7.08 9.22 16.31
C SER A 237 7.15 10.58 15.61
N PHE A 238 6.81 10.64 14.32
CA PHE A 238 6.90 11.88 13.52
C PHE A 238 5.54 12.53 13.25
N GLY A 239 4.44 11.81 13.51
CA GLY A 239 3.10 12.28 13.23
C GLY A 239 2.69 12.11 11.76
N ILE A 240 1.37 12.04 11.54
CA ILE A 240 0.77 11.79 10.23
C ILE A 240 1.21 12.81 9.16
N PRO A 241 1.23 14.14 9.42
CA PRO A 241 1.59 15.11 8.38
C PRO A 241 3.04 14.95 7.89
N ALA A 242 4.01 14.82 8.80
CA ALA A 242 5.42 14.72 8.44
C ALA A 242 5.71 13.44 7.66
N THR A 243 5.16 12.30 8.11
CA THR A 243 5.29 11.02 7.38
C THR A 243 4.63 11.09 6.01
N SER A 244 3.46 11.72 5.90
CA SER A 244 2.73 11.84 4.63
C SER A 244 3.48 12.73 3.63
N TYR A 245 3.95 13.92 4.04
CA TYR A 245 4.70 14.81 3.14
C TYR A 245 6.06 14.24 2.74
N GLY A 246 6.78 13.60 3.68
CA GLY A 246 8.02 12.92 3.36
C GLY A 246 7.83 11.81 2.33
N THR A 247 6.76 11.01 2.49
CA THR A 247 6.40 9.96 1.52
C THR A 247 5.99 10.57 0.18
N LEU A 248 5.25 11.69 0.17
CA LEU A 248 4.86 12.37 -1.05
C LEU A 248 6.08 12.84 -1.86
N LEU A 249 7.09 13.42 -1.21
CA LEU A 249 8.32 13.87 -1.87
C LEU A 249 9.12 12.68 -2.45
N ILE A 250 9.25 11.60 -1.68
CA ILE A 250 9.94 10.38 -2.11
C ILE A 250 9.20 9.75 -3.30
N SER A 251 7.88 9.58 -3.19
CA SER A 251 7.04 8.99 -4.23
C SER A 251 7.04 9.80 -5.53
N MET A 252 6.94 11.13 -5.43
CA MET A 252 7.06 12.02 -6.58
C MET A 252 8.43 11.88 -7.24
N THR A 253 9.52 11.80 -6.46
CA THR A 253 10.87 11.60 -7.00
C THR A 253 10.99 10.27 -7.73
N ILE A 254 10.48 9.18 -7.14
CA ILE A 254 10.47 7.85 -7.76
C ILE A 254 9.70 7.84 -9.07
N PHE A 255 8.50 8.44 -9.07
CA PHE A 255 7.65 8.55 -10.23
C PHE A 255 8.31 9.36 -11.36
N LEU A 256 8.85 10.55 -11.05
CA LEU A 256 9.52 11.40 -12.03
C LEU A 256 10.77 10.73 -12.61
N ILE A 257 11.59 10.07 -11.79
CA ILE A 257 12.73 9.28 -12.31
C ILE A 257 12.23 8.18 -13.26
N GLY A 258 11.12 7.51 -12.92
CA GLY A 258 10.51 6.49 -13.79
C GLY A 258 10.08 7.04 -15.14
N LEU A 259 9.48 8.23 -15.17
CA LEU A 259 9.14 8.92 -16.42
C LEU A 259 10.38 9.34 -17.22
N ALA A 260 11.40 9.87 -16.56
CA ALA A 260 12.65 10.31 -17.19
C ALA A 260 13.42 9.15 -17.83
N LEU A 261 13.42 7.97 -17.20
CA LEU A 261 14.06 6.75 -17.75
C LEU A 261 13.48 6.30 -19.10
N PHE A 262 12.26 6.75 -19.44
CA PHE A 262 11.60 6.49 -20.72
C PHE A 262 11.48 7.76 -21.59
N GLY A 263 12.16 8.85 -21.23
CA GLY A 263 12.18 10.10 -21.99
C GLY A 263 10.84 10.85 -22.03
N GLN A 264 9.94 10.57 -21.08
CA GLN A 264 8.60 11.19 -21.03
C GLN A 264 8.63 12.60 -20.42
N ILE A 265 9.69 12.92 -19.68
CA ILE A 265 9.99 14.24 -19.13
C ILE A 265 11.49 14.53 -19.31
N VAL A 266 11.83 15.82 -19.43
CA VAL A 266 13.19 16.34 -19.71
C VAL A 266 14.10 16.25 -18.48
#